data_AF-A0A8J3Z022-F1
#
_entry.id   AF-A0A8J3Z022-F1
#
_cell.length_a   1.000
_cell.length_b   1.000
_cell.length_c   1.000
_cell.angle_alpha   90.00
_cell.angle_beta   90.00
_cell.angle_gamma   90.00
#
_symmetry.space_group_name_H-M   'P 1'
#
loop_
_entity.id
_entity.type
_entity.pdbx_description
1 polymer ?
#
loop_
_entity_poly.entity_id
_entity_poly.type
_entity_poly.pdbx_seq_one_letter_code
_entity_poly.pdbx_strand_id
1 'polypeptide(L)'
;MLLKGPEMLHFRRAVTVALLVGGLAGGLAACGSDGDSGGGVASPPKATTAAAPVSEEARREAIYLEATAAHLCAVQSRVYTDPAEMASAYASKPRYAELTEAEVAAFDERAKTDPAFAVRLSEAITAACSPSAPSASTG
;
A
#
# COMPACT_ATOMS: atom_id res chain seq x y z
N MET A 1 -9.01 -27.72 -44.91
CA MET A 1 -9.19 -27.54 -43.44
C MET A 1 -9.77 -26.15 -43.24
N LEU A 2 -10.99 -26.08 -42.69
CA LEU A 2 -11.76 -24.84 -42.52
C LEU A 2 -11.13 -23.92 -41.47
N LEU A 3 -10.89 -22.66 -41.84
CA LEU A 3 -10.53 -21.58 -40.92
C LEU A 3 -11.77 -21.17 -40.12
N LYS A 4 -11.77 -21.46 -38.82
CA LYS A 4 -12.77 -21.03 -37.83
C LYS A 4 -12.36 -19.63 -37.35
N GLY A 5 -13.08 -18.59 -37.76
CA GLY A 5 -12.80 -17.20 -37.36
C GLY A 5 -13.16 -16.91 -35.89
N PRO A 6 -12.56 -15.89 -35.26
CA PRO A 6 -12.98 -15.40 -33.95
C PRO A 6 -14.18 -14.45 -34.09
N GLU A 7 -15.32 -14.90 -33.56
CA GLU A 7 -16.51 -14.08 -33.35
C GLU A 7 -16.22 -12.97 -32.31
N MET A 8 -16.34 -11.72 -32.78
CA MET A 8 -16.38 -10.52 -31.95
C MET A 8 -17.78 -10.35 -31.33
N LEU A 9 -17.93 -10.62 -30.04
CA LEU A 9 -19.07 -10.17 -29.23
C LEU A 9 -18.57 -9.11 -28.24
N HIS A 10 -18.52 -7.84 -28.63
CA HIS A 10 -19.60 -6.85 -28.47
C HIS A 10 -20.26 -6.80 -27.08
N PHE A 11 -19.79 -5.79 -26.35
CA PHE A 11 -20.60 -4.69 -25.79
C PHE A 11 -21.44 -4.93 -24.51
N ARG A 12 -21.02 -4.15 -23.50
CA ARG A 12 -21.84 -3.32 -22.58
C ARG A 12 -22.59 -4.00 -21.45
N ARG A 13 -22.05 -3.83 -20.24
CA ARG A 13 -22.83 -3.51 -19.02
C ARG A 13 -22.03 -2.48 -18.21
N ALA A 14 -22.29 -1.19 -18.42
CA ALA A 14 -23.17 -0.37 -17.58
C ALA A 14 -22.65 -0.27 -16.12
N VAL A 15 -21.65 0.60 -15.91
CA VAL A 15 -21.24 1.02 -14.56
C VAL A 15 -22.13 2.19 -14.17
N THR A 16 -23.11 1.92 -13.31
CA THR A 16 -23.98 2.93 -12.70
C THR A 16 -23.19 3.63 -11.58
N VAL A 17 -22.66 4.82 -11.86
CA VAL A 17 -22.04 5.68 -10.85
C VAL A 17 -23.15 6.36 -10.05
N ALA A 18 -23.42 5.85 -8.85
CA ALA A 18 -24.25 6.53 -7.86
C ALA A 18 -23.39 7.54 -7.08
N LEU A 19 -23.46 8.81 -7.50
CA LEU A 19 -23.02 9.96 -6.71
C LEU A 19 -23.97 10.12 -5.52
N LEU A 20 -23.51 9.80 -4.31
CA LEU A 20 -24.17 10.22 -3.07
C LEU A 20 -23.38 11.37 -2.45
N VAL A 21 -23.94 12.56 -2.70
CA VAL A 21 -23.67 13.81 -2.01
C VAL A 21 -24.42 13.78 -0.67
N GLY A 22 -23.71 14.03 0.44
CA GLY A 22 -24.30 14.26 1.76
C GLY A 22 -23.28 13.97 2.86
N GLY A 23 -22.99 14.83 3.83
CA GLY A 23 -23.53 16.16 4.12
C GLY A 23 -22.67 16.81 5.23
N LEU A 24 -22.75 18.14 5.29
CA LEU A 24 -22.29 18.96 6.41
C LEU A 24 -23.06 18.58 7.69
N ALA A 25 -22.39 18.51 8.84
CA ALA A 25 -22.79 19.20 10.09
C ALA A 25 -21.94 18.76 11.31
N GLY A 26 -21.50 19.76 12.09
CA GLY A 26 -21.64 19.72 13.54
C GLY A 26 -20.41 19.39 14.38
N GLY A 27 -19.84 20.40 15.06
CA GLY A 27 -18.89 20.15 16.15
C GLY A 27 -18.08 21.33 16.67
N LEU A 28 -18.64 22.56 16.73
CA LEU A 28 -18.07 23.64 17.55
C LEU A 28 -18.45 23.40 19.02
N ALA A 29 -17.54 22.83 19.80
CA ALA A 29 -17.55 22.88 21.26
C ALA A 29 -16.23 23.55 21.66
N ALA A 30 -16.25 24.83 22.01
CA ALA A 30 -16.60 25.39 23.32
C ALA A 30 -15.33 25.70 24.10
N CYS A 31 -15.21 26.99 24.39
CA CYS A 31 -14.20 27.67 25.20
C CYS A 31 -14.16 27.10 26.63
N GLY A 32 -12.97 26.97 27.19
CA GLY A 32 -12.75 26.71 28.60
C GLY A 32 -11.39 27.27 29.00
N SER A 33 -11.40 28.52 29.47
CA SER A 33 -10.28 29.16 30.16
C SER A 33 -10.21 28.72 31.62
N ASP A 34 -9.03 28.96 32.20
CA ASP A 34 -8.68 29.10 33.62
C ASP A 34 -8.14 27.85 34.34
N GLY A 35 -6.93 28.02 34.90
CA GLY A 35 -6.31 27.03 35.78
C GLY A 35 -4.82 27.22 36.01
N ASP A 36 -4.44 28.36 36.57
CA ASP A 36 -3.19 28.56 37.31
C ASP A 36 -2.97 27.45 38.36
N SER A 37 -1.78 26.86 38.41
CA SER A 37 -1.01 26.63 39.64
C SER A 37 0.10 25.61 39.46
N GLY A 38 1.27 25.97 40.01
CA GLY A 38 2.53 25.28 39.85
C GLY A 38 2.61 23.89 40.46
N GLY A 39 3.72 23.24 40.14
CA GLY A 39 4.08 21.95 40.68
C GLY A 39 5.17 21.34 39.83
N GLY A 40 6.41 21.78 40.05
CA GLY A 40 7.59 21.07 39.57
C GLY A 40 7.61 19.69 40.22
N VAL A 41 6.95 18.73 39.57
CA VAL A 41 7.08 17.31 39.86
C VAL A 41 8.09 16.75 38.87
N ALA A 42 9.14 16.15 39.45
CA ALA A 42 10.21 15.47 38.75
C ALA A 42 9.65 14.65 37.59
N SER A 43 10.15 14.90 36.38
CA SER A 43 9.84 14.08 35.22
C SER A 43 10.11 12.61 35.57
N PRO A 44 9.12 11.71 35.51
CA PRO A 44 9.41 10.29 35.58
C PRO A 44 10.33 9.96 34.40
N PRO A 45 11.32 9.06 34.58
CA PRO A 45 12.14 8.62 33.46
C PRO A 45 11.18 8.14 32.37
N LYS A 46 11.33 8.75 31.18
CA LYS A 46 10.63 8.38 29.96
C LYS A 46 10.81 6.87 29.82
N ALA A 47 9.77 6.11 30.15
CA ALA A 47 9.80 4.67 29.99
C ALA A 47 10.01 4.45 28.49
N THR A 48 11.23 4.07 28.12
CA THR A 48 11.52 3.57 26.80
C THR A 48 10.69 2.30 26.67
N THR A 49 9.48 2.43 26.16
CA THR A 49 8.67 1.30 25.73
C THR A 49 9.52 0.56 24.71
N ALA A 50 10.16 -0.52 25.16
CA ALA A 50 10.87 -1.41 24.28
C ALA A 50 9.86 -1.81 23.18
N ALA A 51 10.19 -1.50 21.93
CA ALA A 51 9.35 -1.87 20.81
C ALA A 51 9.09 -3.38 20.91
N ALA A 52 7.81 -3.76 20.98
CA ALA A 52 7.45 -5.17 20.99
C ALA A 52 8.06 -5.83 19.73
N PRO A 53 8.57 -7.07 19.85
CA PRO A 53 9.09 -7.77 18.70
C PRO A 53 8.00 -7.84 17.62
N VAL A 54 8.34 -7.39 16.41
CA VAL A 54 7.46 -7.52 15.25
C VAL A 54 7.19 -9.00 15.02
N SER A 55 5.93 -9.39 14.80
CA SER A 55 5.61 -10.78 14.50
C SER A 55 6.27 -11.20 13.17
N GLU A 56 6.68 -12.45 13.07
CA GLU A 56 7.30 -12.99 11.85
C GLU A 56 6.38 -12.83 10.63
N GLU A 57 5.07 -12.94 10.82
CA GLU A 57 4.09 -12.71 9.77
C GLU A 57 4.05 -11.26 9.30
N ALA A 58 4.07 -10.29 10.23
CA ALA A 58 4.14 -8.87 9.88
C ALA A 58 5.44 -8.53 9.14
N ARG A 59 6.56 -9.17 9.51
CA ARG A 59 7.84 -9.04 8.80
C ARG A 59 7.75 -9.56 7.37
N ARG A 60 7.19 -10.75 7.16
CA ARG A 60 7.01 -11.35 5.83
C ARG A 60 6.06 -10.53 4.94
N GLU A 61 4.98 -10.03 5.53
CA GLU A 61 4.05 -9.12 4.85
C GLU A 61 4.79 -7.84 4.41
N ALA A 62 5.60 -7.22 5.27
CA ALA A 62 6.39 -6.04 4.92
C ALA A 62 7.33 -6.32 3.74
N ILE A 63 8.05 -7.45 3.74
CA ILE A 63 8.93 -7.85 2.63
C ILE A 63 8.16 -7.97 1.31
N TYR A 64 6.98 -8.59 1.33
CA TYR A 64 6.13 -8.71 0.15
C TYR A 64 5.69 -7.32 -0.36
N LEU A 65 5.16 -6.48 0.53
CA LEU A 65 4.64 -5.15 0.18
C LEU A 65 5.75 -4.25 -0.38
N GLU A 66 6.92 -4.21 0.27
CA GLU A 66 8.06 -3.39 -0.16
C GLU A 66 8.61 -3.84 -1.51
N ALA A 67 8.86 -5.13 -1.70
CA ALA A 67 9.40 -5.65 -2.96
C ALA A 67 8.43 -5.46 -4.13
N THR A 68 7.14 -5.70 -3.89
CA THR A 68 6.09 -5.50 -4.91
C THR A 68 5.92 -4.03 -5.25
N ALA A 69 5.87 -3.16 -4.24
CA ALA A 69 5.76 -1.72 -4.43
C ALA A 69 6.96 -1.15 -5.20
N ALA A 70 8.19 -1.53 -4.82
CA ALA A 70 9.40 -1.11 -5.51
C ALA A 70 9.41 -1.58 -6.97
N HIS A 71 9.00 -2.82 -7.23
CA HIS A 71 8.89 -3.36 -8.58
C HIS A 71 7.89 -2.59 -9.43
N LEU A 72 6.65 -2.43 -8.94
CA LEU A 72 5.59 -1.72 -9.67
C LEU A 72 5.96 -0.25 -9.89
N CYS A 73 6.66 0.37 -8.95
CA CYS A 73 7.16 1.72 -9.13
C CYS A 73 8.23 1.79 -10.22
N ALA A 74 9.20 0.88 -10.20
CA ALA A 74 10.24 0.81 -11.22
C ALA A 74 9.63 0.60 -12.62
N VAL A 75 8.64 -0.28 -12.76
CA VAL A 75 7.94 -0.51 -14.03
C VAL A 75 7.19 0.74 -14.49
N GLN A 76 6.48 1.43 -13.59
CA GLN A 76 5.70 2.65 -13.91
C GLN A 76 6.56 3.88 -14.19
N SER A 77 7.75 3.96 -13.61
CA SER A 77 8.70 5.07 -13.83
C SER A 77 9.36 5.06 -15.22
N ARG A 78 9.17 3.98 -16.00
CA ARG A 78 9.79 3.79 -17.31
C ARG A 78 8.81 4.11 -18.44
N VAL A 79 9.32 4.79 -19.46
CA VAL A 79 8.64 4.93 -20.75
C VAL A 79 9.10 3.80 -21.65
N TYR A 80 8.16 2.96 -22.10
CA TYR A 80 8.44 1.86 -23.02
C TYR A 80 8.17 2.31 -24.46
N THR A 81 9.11 2.06 -25.36
CA THR A 81 8.91 2.26 -26.81
C THR A 81 8.31 1.03 -27.47
N ASP A 82 8.48 -0.15 -26.87
CA ASP A 82 7.94 -1.43 -27.34
C ASP A 82 6.83 -1.93 -26.40
N PRO A 83 5.59 -2.15 -26.88
CA PRO A 83 4.52 -2.72 -26.07
C PRO A 83 4.82 -4.13 -25.56
N ALA A 84 5.65 -4.92 -26.25
CA ALA A 84 6.05 -6.25 -25.79
C ALA A 84 6.97 -6.17 -24.56
N GLU A 85 7.89 -5.19 -24.54
CA GLU A 85 8.75 -4.92 -23.38
C GLU A 85 7.91 -4.47 -22.18
N MET A 86 6.94 -3.58 -22.39
CA MET A 86 6.02 -3.16 -21.33
C MET A 86 5.25 -4.36 -20.74
N ALA A 87 4.66 -5.21 -21.60
CA ALA A 87 3.95 -6.40 -21.15
C ALA A 87 4.87 -7.36 -20.39
N SER A 88 6.10 -7.56 -20.86
CA SER A 88 7.09 -8.40 -20.17
C SER A 88 7.50 -7.83 -18.82
N ALA A 89 7.61 -6.50 -18.69
CA ALA A 89 7.94 -5.85 -17.43
C ALA A 89 6.83 -6.08 -16.39
N TYR A 90 5.56 -5.89 -16.76
CA TYR A 90 4.42 -6.16 -15.87
C TYR A 90 4.19 -7.64 -15.56
N ALA A 91 4.59 -8.55 -16.46
CA ALA A 91 4.49 -9.98 -16.23
C ALA A 91 5.64 -10.53 -15.36
N SER A 92 6.73 -9.78 -15.22
CA SER A 92 7.87 -10.20 -14.41
C SER A 92 7.55 -10.15 -12.92
N LYS A 93 8.12 -11.08 -12.15
CA LYS A 93 7.92 -11.13 -10.69
C LYS A 93 9.06 -10.42 -9.96
N PRO A 94 8.78 -9.69 -8.87
CA PRO A 94 9.82 -9.22 -7.97
C PRO A 94 10.61 -10.42 -7.42
N ARG A 95 11.86 -10.18 -7.02
CA ARG A 95 12.62 -11.15 -6.23
C ARG A 95 12.29 -10.92 -4.75
N TYR A 96 11.75 -11.93 -4.10
CA TYR A 96 11.49 -11.93 -2.66
C TYR A 96 12.59 -12.73 -1.96
N ALA A 97 13.50 -12.05 -1.26
CA ALA A 97 14.70 -12.69 -0.72
C ALA A 97 14.41 -13.75 0.36
N GLU A 98 13.32 -13.58 1.12
CA GLU A 98 12.99 -14.39 2.29
C GLU A 98 11.60 -15.03 2.23
N LEU A 99 10.92 -14.97 1.07
CA LEU A 99 9.61 -15.58 0.87
C LEU A 99 9.71 -16.77 -0.08
N THR A 100 9.07 -17.85 0.30
CA THR A 100 8.82 -19.01 -0.56
C THR A 100 7.75 -18.68 -1.60
N GLU A 101 7.70 -19.45 -2.69
CA GLU A 101 6.66 -19.28 -3.71
C GLU A 101 5.24 -19.46 -3.17
N ALA A 102 5.06 -20.34 -2.18
CA ALA A 102 3.77 -20.56 -1.54
C ALA A 102 3.32 -19.33 -0.72
N GLU A 103 4.23 -18.68 -0.01
CA GLU A 103 3.94 -17.45 0.74
C GLU A 103 3.62 -16.29 -0.21
N VAL A 104 4.39 -16.15 -1.30
CA VAL A 104 4.10 -15.16 -2.33
C VAL A 104 2.72 -15.39 -2.93
N ALA A 105 2.37 -16.63 -3.28
CA ALA A 105 1.04 -16.95 -3.80
C ALA A 105 -0.08 -16.64 -2.80
N ALA A 106 0.15 -16.88 -1.50
CA ALA A 106 -0.82 -16.51 -0.47
C ALA A 106 -1.01 -14.99 -0.36
N PHE A 107 0.06 -14.20 -0.42
CA PHE A 107 -0.04 -12.74 -0.45
C PHE A 107 -0.66 -12.22 -1.76
N ASP A 108 -0.37 -12.83 -2.90
CA ASP A 108 -1.01 -12.51 -4.18
C ASP A 108 -2.53 -12.73 -4.12
N GLU A 109 -2.98 -13.81 -3.49
CA GLU A 109 -4.41 -14.06 -3.26
C GLU A 109 -5.01 -13.07 -2.26
N ARG A 110 -4.30 -12.72 -1.18
CA ARG A 110 -4.75 -11.68 -0.25
C ARG A 110 -4.88 -10.32 -0.92
N ALA A 111 -3.96 -9.95 -1.82
CA ALA A 111 -4.06 -8.70 -2.58
C ALA A 111 -5.35 -8.59 -3.41
N LYS A 112 -5.93 -9.72 -3.81
CA LYS A 112 -7.19 -9.77 -4.59
C LYS A 112 -8.43 -9.86 -3.70
N THR A 113 -8.32 -10.48 -2.53
CA THR A 113 -9.47 -10.93 -1.72
C THR A 113 -9.63 -10.19 -0.40
N ASP A 114 -8.57 -9.58 0.13
CA ASP A 114 -8.54 -8.82 1.38
C ASP A 114 -8.42 -7.31 1.07
N PRO A 115 -9.51 -6.52 1.20
CA PRO A 115 -9.50 -5.09 0.93
C PRO A 115 -8.51 -4.32 1.82
N ALA A 116 -8.30 -4.74 3.06
CA ALA A 116 -7.38 -4.05 3.97
C ALA A 116 -5.92 -4.27 3.53
N PHE A 117 -5.60 -5.46 3.04
CA PHE A 117 -4.30 -5.74 2.45
C PHE A 117 -4.08 -4.93 1.17
N ALA A 118 -5.09 -4.82 0.30
CA ALA A 118 -5.01 -4.01 -0.91
C ALA A 118 -4.76 -2.52 -0.63
N VAL A 119 -5.35 -1.97 0.44
CA VAL A 119 -5.06 -0.61 0.91
C VAL A 119 -3.59 -0.47 1.31
N ARG A 120 -3.07 -1.37 2.15
CA ARG A 120 -1.65 -1.33 2.57
C ARG A 120 -0.68 -1.48 1.40
N LEU A 121 -1.01 -2.32 0.41
CA LEU A 121 -0.24 -2.43 -0.83
C LEU A 121 -0.26 -1.13 -1.64
N SER A 122 -1.42 -0.48 -1.75
CA SER A 122 -1.56 0.80 -2.45
C SER A 122 -0.77 1.92 -1.76
N GLU A 123 -0.77 1.95 -0.42
CA GLU A 123 0.04 2.88 0.39
C GLU A 123 1.53 2.62 0.18
N ALA A 124 1.96 1.35 0.20
CA ALA A 124 3.35 0.97 -0.06
C ALA A 124 3.80 1.39 -1.46
N ILE A 125 2.98 1.20 -2.50
CA ILE A 125 3.26 1.64 -3.88
C ILE A 125 3.40 3.17 -3.92
N THR A 126 2.50 3.90 -3.27
CA THR A 126 2.53 5.36 -3.22
C THR A 126 3.82 5.86 -2.57
N ALA A 127 4.20 5.26 -1.44
CA ALA A 127 5.44 5.58 -0.73
C ALA A 127 6.68 5.25 -1.57
N ALA A 128 6.71 4.10 -2.24
CA ALA A 128 7.83 3.70 -3.11
C ALA A 128 8.04 4.66 -4.29
N CYS A 129 6.95 5.25 -4.81
CA CYS A 129 7.01 6.23 -5.91
C CYS A 129 7.15 7.68 -5.47
N SER A 130 7.02 7.96 -4.18
CA SER A 130 7.13 9.31 -3.63
C SER A 130 8.27 9.34 -2.61
N PRO A 131 9.54 9.46 -3.04
CA PRO A 131 10.70 9.51 -2.15
C PRO A 131 10.79 10.87 -1.46
N SER A 132 9.78 11.24 -0.67
CA SER A 132 9.93 12.29 0.33
C SER A 132 10.75 11.70 1.48
N ALA A 133 12.07 11.86 1.39
CA ALA A 133 13.05 11.38 2.38
C ALA A 133 12.84 12.07 3.76
N PRO A 134 13.26 11.44 4.88
CA PRO A 134 14.67 11.16 5.08
C PRO A 134 14.99 9.69 5.29
N SER A 135 16.00 9.22 4.55
CA SER A 135 16.88 8.14 4.99
C SER A 135 17.47 8.55 6.34
N ALA A 136 17.12 7.84 7.41
CA ALA A 136 17.93 7.82 8.61
C ALA A 136 19.24 7.11 8.28
N SER A 137 20.19 7.86 7.72
CA SER A 137 21.62 7.54 7.77
C SER A 137 22.05 7.69 9.22
N THR A 138 22.03 6.62 9.99
CA THR A 138 22.71 6.58 11.28
C THR A 138 24.22 6.67 11.02
N GLY A 139 24.80 7.82 11.36
CA GLY A 139 26.24 8.02 11.47
C GLY A 139 26.81 7.43 12.76
#